data_AF-A0A6A3DK14-F1
#
_entry.id   AF-A0A6A3DK14-F1
#
_cell.length_a   1.000
_cell.length_b   1.000
_cell.length_c   1.000
_cell.angle_alpha   90.00
_cell.angle_beta   90.00
_cell.angle_gamma   90.00
#
_symmetry.space_group_name_H-M   'P 1'
#
loop_
_entity.id
_entity.type
_entity.pdbx_description
1 polymer ?
#
loop_
_entity_poly.entity_id
_entity_poly.type
_entity_poly.pdbx_seq_one_letter_code
_entity_poly.pdbx_strand_id
1 'polypeptide(L)' 'MFKRVLSLYNKNFSMVAFLVGDNCATNRRIATLMELPLVRCVSHRYNLAVNRYLVA' A
#
# COMPACT_ATOMS: atom_id res chain seq x y z
N MET A 1 11.70 -1.46 -9.05
CA MET A 1 11.04 -0.16 -8.79
C MET A 1 11.28 0.33 -7.36
N PHE A 2 10.80 -0.37 -6.32
CA PHE A 2 10.90 0.06 -4.91
C PHE A 2 12.30 0.46 -4.44
N LYS A 3 13.35 -0.34 -4.72
CA LYS A 3 14.74 0.02 -4.38
C LYS A 3 15.18 1.37 -4.94
N ARG A 4 14.80 1.68 -6.19
CA ARG A 4 15.13 2.96 -6.84
C ARG A 4 14.39 4.12 -6.18
N VAL A 5 13.14 3.93 -5.79
CA VAL A 5 12.37 4.96 -5.08
C VAL A 5 13.00 5.23 -3.71
N LEU A 6 13.33 4.19 -2.95
CA LEU A 6 13.96 4.34 -1.65
C LEU A 6 15.33 5.03 -1.75
N SER A 7 16.13 4.72 -2.77
CA SER A 7 17.44 5.38 -2.96
C SER A 7 17.33 6.88 -3.23
N LEU A 8 16.24 7.37 -3.84
CA LEU A 8 16.02 8.82 -4.01
C LEU A 8 15.95 9.55 -2.67
N TYR A 9 15.49 8.86 -1.61
CA TYR A 9 15.37 9.40 -0.26
C TYR A 9 16.51 8.94 0.67
N ASN A 10 17.58 8.37 0.10
CA ASN A 10 18.68 7.78 0.86
C ASN A 10 18.21 6.71 1.87
N LYS A 11 17.18 5.96 1.51
CA LYS A 11 16.59 4.86 2.30
C LYS A 11 16.87 3.52 1.64
N ASN A 12 16.70 2.45 2.42
CA ASN A 12 16.70 1.07 1.95
C ASN A 12 15.54 0.30 2.61
N PHE A 13 15.40 -0.99 2.28
CA PHE A 13 14.28 -1.78 2.78
C PHE A 13 14.33 -2.08 4.29
N SER A 14 15.50 -2.12 4.92
CA SER A 14 15.59 -2.34 6.37
C SER A 14 15.05 -1.15 7.17
N MET A 15 14.84 -0.01 6.53
CA MET A 15 14.23 1.18 7.13
C MET A 15 12.71 1.25 6.92
N VAL A 16 12.10 0.29 6.22
CA VAL A 16 10.66 0.26 5.96
C VAL A 16 9.99 -0.59 7.04
N ALA A 17 9.06 -0.02 7.79
CA ALA A 17 8.36 -0.73 8.86
C ALA A 17 7.19 -1.58 8.36
N PHE A 18 6.46 -1.07 7.35
CA PHE A 18 5.29 -1.73 6.77
C PHE A 18 4.96 -1.11 5.40
N LEU A 19 4.14 -1.81 4.64
CA LEU A 19 3.58 -1.33 3.38
C LEU A 19 2.13 -0.93 3.58
N VAL A 20 1.69 0.13 2.91
CA VAL A 20 0.28 0.55 2.90
C VAL A 20 -0.27 0.32 1.49
N GLY A 21 -1.35 -0.43 1.38
CA GLY A 21 -1.96 -0.74 0.09
C GLY A 21 -3.27 -1.51 0.25
N ASP A 22 -4.05 -1.60 -0.83
CA ASP A 22 -5.25 -2.45 -0.80
C ASP A 22 -4.88 -3.93 -0.58
N ASN A 23 -5.88 -4.77 -0.30
CA ASN A 23 -5.65 -6.19 -0.05
C ASN A 23 -5.57 -7.05 -1.33
N CYS A 24 -5.30 -6.45 -2.50
CA CYS A 24 -5.26 -7.22 -3.73
C CYS A 24 -4.16 -8.30 -3.67
N ALA A 25 -4.27 -9.32 -4.52
CA ALA A 25 -3.32 -10.43 -4.55
C ALA A 25 -1.87 -9.94 -4.78
N THR A 26 -1.69 -8.94 -5.65
CA THR A 26 -0.39 -8.35 -5.97
C THR A 26 0.24 -7.68 -4.75
N ASN A 27 -0.49 -6.81 -4.05
CA ASN A 27 0.03 -6.12 -2.87
C ASN A 27 0.35 -7.08 -1.73
N ARG A 28 -0.49 -8.11 -1.53
CA ARG A 28 -0.19 -9.19 -0.57
C ARG A 28 1.08 -9.93 -0.94
N ARG A 29 1.22 -10.34 -2.21
CA ARG A 29 2.41 -11.06 -2.69
C ARG A 29 3.67 -10.21 -2.55
N ILE A 30 3.60 -8.93 -2.87
CA ILE A 30 4.69 -7.97 -2.71
C ILE A 30 5.10 -7.85 -1.24
N ALA A 31 4.13 -7.70 -0.32
CA ALA A 31 4.42 -7.63 1.11
C ALA A 31 5.07 -8.91 1.64
N THR A 32 4.59 -10.09 1.22
CA THR A 32 5.21 -11.37 1.55
C THR A 32 6.64 -11.47 1.02
N LEU A 33 6.88 -11.12 -0.24
CA LEU A 33 8.23 -11.18 -0.84
C LEU A 33 9.21 -10.18 -0.21
N MET A 34 8.70 -9.09 0.37
CA MET A 34 9.52 -8.10 1.07
C MET A 34 9.59 -8.36 2.58
N GLU A 35 8.91 -9.38 3.09
CA GLU A 35 8.84 -9.71 4.52
C GLU A 35 8.37 -8.53 5.39
N LEU A 36 7.45 -7.72 4.85
CA LEU A 36 6.92 -6.54 5.52
C LEU A 36 5.43 -6.72 5.84
N PRO A 37 4.95 -6.22 6.99
CA PRO A 37 3.52 -6.14 7.26
C PRO A 37 2.79 -5.31 6.19
N LEU A 38 1.58 -5.74 5.80
CA LEU A 38 0.69 -4.97 4.92
C LEU A 38 -0.44 -4.32 5.73
N VAL A 39 -0.37 -3.00 5.87
CA VAL A 39 -1.47 -2.17 6.38
C VAL A 39 -2.47 -1.95 5.25
N ARG A 40 -3.66 -2.52 5.44
CA ARG A 40 -4.71 -2.50 4.42
C ARG A 40 -5.31 -1.10 4.28
N CYS A 41 -5.15 -0.52 3.10
CA CYS A 41 -5.88 0.66 2.69
C CYS A 41 -7.28 0.27 2.19
N VAL A 42 -8.30 0.89 2.76
CA VAL A 42 -9.71 0.67 2.38
C VAL A 42 -10.24 1.84 1.52
N SER A 43 -9.34 2.58 0.89
CA SER A 43 -9.64 3.75 0.05
C SER A 43 -10.69 3.47 -1.02
N HIS A 44 -10.67 2.28 -1.63
CA HIS A 44 -11.68 1.93 -2.63
C HIS A 44 -13.09 1.86 -2.05
N ARG A 45 -13.28 1.29 -0.84
CA ARG A 45 -14.60 1.27 -0.20
C ARG A 45 -15.00 2.65 0.28
N TYR A 46 -14.03 3.43 0.77
CA TYR A 46 -14.26 4.82 1.15
C TYR A 46 -14.75 5.63 -0.06
N ASN A 47 -14.05 5.55 -1.19
CA ASN A 47 -14.43 6.22 -2.43
C ASN A 47 -15.82 5.78 -2.91
N LEU A 48 -16.14 4.48 -2.82
CA LEU A 48 -17.47 3.99 -3.16
C LEU A 48 -18.55 4.54 -2.22
N ALA A 49 -18.27 4.61 -0.92
CA ALA A 49 -19.19 5.19 0.06
C ALA A 49 -19.43 6.68 -0.19
N VAL A 50 -18.37 7.45 -0.46
CA VAL A 50 -18.45 8.87 -0.80
C VAL A 50 -19.26 9.07 -2.09
N ASN A 51 -19.00 8.29 -3.14
CA ASN A 51 -19.79 8.40 -4.38
C ASN A 51 -21.28 8.10 -4.14
N ARG A 52 -21.61 7.08 -3.32
CA ARG A 52 -23.00 6.79 -2.96
C ARG A 52 -23.65 7.92 -2.15
N TYR A 53 -22.88 8.56 -1.28
CA TYR A 53 -23.35 9.69 -0.47
C TYR A 53 -23.58 10.95 -1.32
N LEU A 54 -22.68 11.25 -2.26
CA LEU A 54 -22.77 12.44 -3.12
C LEU A 54 -23.80 12.33 -4.26
N VAL A 55 -24.19 11.10 -4.62
CA VAL A 55 -25.23 10.82 -5.64
C VAL A 55 -26.64 10.74 -5.01
N ALA A 56 -26.74 10.79 -3.68
CA ALA A 56 -28.00 10.92 -2.94
C ALA A 56 -28.42 12.40 -2.85
#